data_AF-A0A832NBW2-F1
#
_entry.id   AF-A0A832NBW2-F1
#
_cell.length_a   1.000
_cell.length_b   1.000
_cell.length_c   1.000
_cell.angle_alpha   90.00
_cell.angle_beta   90.00
_cell.angle_gamma   90.00
#
_symmetry.space_group_name_H-M   'P 1'
#
loop_
_entity.id
_entity.type
_entity.pdbx_description
1 polymer ?
#
loop_
_entity_poly.entity_id
_entity_poly.type
_entity_poly.pdbx_seq_one_letter_code
_entity_poly.pdbx_strand_id
1 'polypeptide(L)'
;MLWELLLLALGLAALFLGARWLVDGAVEVSSLLGISPLVIGLTVVAFGTSAPELAVGVMAGLRGSPEIALGNVLGSNIFNVLFVLGVCALISPLKVEQQLVRLDVPIMVGTSLLSLILALDGRLNRFDGILMLLCFALYLLFTVRESKREEPLEEYDREFGVSAKGAIRLIRCVLKVLAGLGLLYLGSDWLVEGASSLARRLGVSEAIVGLTVVACGTSLPEVATSVLASLKGERNIAVGNVVGSNIFNLLVVLSGSALASGTMVVEGDLLRFDFPVMLAVAFSCMPVFFTGLSISRWEGFLFLGYYGLYLAYLYSRSSSPSLERALEQASISFILPLTVITLSILVVKELRERR
;
A
#
# COMPACT_ATOMS: atom_id res chain seq x y z
N MET A 1 17.27 0.14 23.50
CA MET A 1 17.19 -0.54 22.19
C MET A 1 16.29 -1.78 22.27
N LEU A 2 16.45 -2.66 23.26
CA LEU A 2 15.59 -3.84 23.40
C LEU A 2 14.10 -3.50 23.59
N TRP A 3 13.80 -2.47 24.39
CA TRP A 3 12.43 -2.02 24.61
C TRP A 3 11.76 -1.52 23.33
N GLU A 4 12.47 -0.75 22.51
CA GLU A 4 11.98 -0.22 21.24
C GLU A 4 11.72 -1.36 20.25
N LEU A 5 12.62 -2.33 20.16
CA LEU A 5 12.42 -3.53 19.33
C LEU A 5 11.23 -4.36 19.80
N LEU A 6 11.00 -4.44 21.11
CA LEU A 6 9.86 -5.12 21.69
C LEU A 6 8.55 -4.39 21.37
N LEU A 7 8.52 -3.06 21.47
CA LEU A 7 7.37 -2.25 21.08
C LEU A 7 7.06 -2.40 19.58
N LEU A 8 8.08 -2.40 18.72
CA LEU A 8 7.91 -2.64 17.29
C LEU A 8 7.34 -4.04 17.03
N ALA A 9 7.91 -5.08 17.63
CA ALA A 9 7.46 -6.46 17.42
C ALA A 9 6.03 -6.71 17.94
N LEU A 10 5.72 -6.24 19.15
CA LEU A 10 4.37 -6.36 19.71
C LEU A 10 3.37 -5.48 18.95
N GLY A 11 3.79 -4.30 18.51
CA GLY A 11 2.99 -3.40 17.68
C GLY A 11 2.58 -4.06 16.37
N LEU A 12 3.54 -4.60 15.62
CA LEU A 12 3.28 -5.33 14.37
C LEU A 12 2.40 -6.57 14.59
N ALA A 13 2.67 -7.35 15.65
CA ALA A 13 1.85 -8.52 15.97
C ALA A 13 0.40 -8.13 16.30
N ALA A 14 0.21 -7.08 17.09
CA ALA A 14 -1.12 -6.56 17.44
C ALA A 14 -1.84 -5.99 16.20
N LEU A 15 -1.15 -5.26 15.33
CA LEU A 15 -1.71 -4.76 14.07
C LEU A 15 -2.18 -5.90 13.16
N PHE A 16 -1.34 -6.92 12.97
CA PHE A 16 -1.67 -8.08 12.14
C PHE A 16 -2.90 -8.84 12.68
N LEU A 17 -2.91 -9.14 13.98
CA LEU A 17 -4.04 -9.82 14.62
C LEU A 17 -5.30 -8.96 14.63
N GLY A 18 -5.13 -7.66 14.87
CA GLY A 18 -6.20 -6.67 14.89
C GLY A 18 -6.89 -6.53 13.54
N ALA A 19 -6.11 -6.38 12.46
CA ALA A 19 -6.62 -6.35 11.09
C ALA A 19 -7.36 -7.64 10.75
N ARG A 20 -6.79 -8.80 11.07
CA ARG A 20 -7.44 -10.09 10.83
C ARG A 20 -8.79 -10.21 11.54
N TRP A 21 -8.86 -9.90 12.84
CA TRP A 21 -10.11 -10.00 13.60
C TRP A 21 -11.14 -8.96 13.17
N LEU A 22 -10.70 -7.76 12.78
CA LEU A 22 -11.55 -6.73 12.19
C LEU A 22 -12.20 -7.26 10.90
N VAL A 23 -11.40 -7.79 9.97
CA VAL A 23 -11.89 -8.30 8.68
C VAL A 23 -12.80 -9.50 8.88
N ASP A 24 -12.35 -10.53 9.62
CA ASP A 24 -13.15 -11.74 9.85
C ASP A 24 -14.50 -11.41 10.49
N GLY A 25 -14.50 -10.49 11.48
CA GLY A 25 -15.73 -10.04 12.13
C GLY A 25 -16.63 -9.24 11.19
N ALA A 26 -16.07 -8.31 10.41
CA ALA A 26 -16.82 -7.45 9.50
C ALA A 26 -17.40 -8.23 8.30
N VAL A 27 -16.69 -9.24 7.79
CA VAL A 27 -17.17 -10.17 6.76
C VAL A 27 -18.36 -10.97 7.30
N GLU A 28 -18.25 -11.55 8.51
CA GLU A 28 -19.37 -12.28 9.12
C GLU A 28 -20.58 -11.34 9.37
N VAL A 29 -20.38 -10.14 9.91
CA VAL A 29 -21.48 -9.17 10.11
C VAL A 29 -22.14 -8.82 8.78
N SER A 30 -21.36 -8.51 7.75
CA SER A 30 -21.90 -8.13 6.44
C SER A 30 -22.69 -9.26 5.80
N SER A 31 -22.22 -10.50 5.92
CA SER A 31 -22.95 -11.69 5.46
C SER A 31 -24.28 -11.90 6.19
N LEU A 32 -24.31 -11.65 7.52
CA LEU A 32 -25.54 -11.77 8.33
C LEU A 32 -26.57 -10.68 7.98
N LEU A 33 -26.11 -9.54 7.48
CA LEU A 33 -26.95 -8.43 7.01
C LEU A 33 -27.42 -8.61 5.56
N GLY A 34 -27.09 -9.73 4.90
CA GLY A 34 -27.46 -9.98 3.51
C GLY A 34 -26.73 -9.08 2.51
N ILE A 35 -25.58 -8.52 2.89
CA ILE A 35 -24.75 -7.73 1.97
C ILE A 35 -24.10 -8.69 0.98
N SER A 36 -24.17 -8.36 -0.31
CA SER A 36 -23.59 -9.19 -1.37
C SER A 36 -22.08 -9.42 -1.15
N PRO A 37 -21.55 -10.62 -1.41
CA PRO A 37 -20.13 -10.93 -1.29
C PRO A 37 -19.23 -10.00 -2.10
N LEU A 38 -19.71 -9.57 -3.27
CA LEU A 38 -19.02 -8.59 -4.11
C LEU A 38 -18.75 -7.28 -3.37
N VAL A 39 -19.76 -6.73 -2.69
CA VAL A 39 -19.62 -5.52 -1.87
C VAL A 39 -18.70 -5.79 -0.69
N ILE A 40 -18.78 -6.97 -0.05
CA ILE A 40 -17.89 -7.34 1.05
C ILE A 40 -16.42 -7.37 0.59
N GLY A 41 -16.15 -7.98 -0.57
CA GLY A 41 -14.80 -8.05 -1.15
C GLY A 41 -14.25 -6.68 -1.53
N LEU A 42 -15.05 -5.87 -2.24
CA LEU A 42 -14.65 -4.53 -2.69
C LEU A 42 -14.56 -3.48 -1.57
N THR A 43 -15.10 -3.77 -0.38
CA THR A 43 -15.10 -2.83 0.75
C THR A 43 -14.38 -3.44 1.96
N VAL A 44 -15.02 -4.30 2.72
CA VAL A 44 -14.51 -4.83 3.99
C VAL A 44 -13.14 -5.49 3.84
N VAL A 45 -12.95 -6.32 2.81
CA VAL A 45 -11.68 -7.02 2.61
C VAL A 45 -10.59 -6.05 2.14
N ALA A 46 -10.89 -5.19 1.17
CA ALA A 46 -9.95 -4.19 0.65
C ALA A 46 -9.48 -3.18 1.72
N PHE A 47 -10.40 -2.71 2.58
CA PHE A 47 -10.04 -1.89 3.74
C PHE A 47 -9.27 -2.68 4.81
N GLY A 48 -9.49 -3.98 4.85
CA GLY A 48 -8.95 -4.89 5.83
C GLY A 48 -7.45 -5.07 5.77
N THR A 49 -6.92 -5.29 4.56
CA THR A 49 -5.49 -5.51 4.34
C THR A 49 -4.68 -4.26 4.68
N SER A 50 -5.22 -3.07 4.35
CA SER A 50 -4.57 -1.78 4.61
C SER A 50 -5.02 -1.10 5.91
N ALA A 51 -5.74 -1.82 6.77
CA ALA A 51 -6.12 -1.34 8.11
C ALA A 51 -4.90 -1.06 9.01
N PRO A 52 -3.82 -1.87 9.00
CA PRO A 52 -2.59 -1.56 9.73
C PRO A 52 -1.97 -0.22 9.31
N GLU A 53 -1.84 0.01 8.01
CA GLU A 53 -1.29 1.24 7.44
C GLU A 53 -2.11 2.46 7.85
N LEU A 54 -3.45 2.37 7.75
CA LEU A 54 -4.36 3.42 8.17
C LEU A 54 -4.22 3.72 9.67
N ALA A 55 -4.21 2.67 10.50
CA ALA A 55 -4.08 2.81 11.95
C ALA A 55 -2.76 3.50 12.33
N VAL A 56 -1.65 3.08 11.72
CA VAL A 56 -0.33 3.67 11.95
C VAL A 56 -0.25 5.10 11.45
N GLY A 57 -0.76 5.40 10.25
CA GLY A 57 -0.75 6.75 9.69
C GLY A 57 -1.56 7.75 10.54
N VAL A 58 -2.78 7.37 10.94
CA VAL A 58 -3.62 8.17 11.83
C VAL A 58 -2.95 8.35 13.19
N MET A 59 -2.42 7.27 13.79
CA MET A 59 -1.78 7.33 15.10
C MET A 59 -0.52 8.20 15.09
N ALA A 60 0.32 8.07 14.05
CA ALA A 60 1.51 8.90 13.86
C ALA A 60 1.15 10.39 13.74
N GLY A 61 0.07 10.70 13.01
CA GLY A 61 -0.48 12.07 12.94
C GLY A 61 -0.94 12.59 14.31
N LEU A 62 -1.63 11.76 15.10
CA LEU A 62 -2.11 12.13 16.44
C LEU A 62 -0.99 12.27 17.48
N ARG A 63 0.08 11.48 17.36
CA ARG A 63 1.26 11.52 18.25
C ARG A 63 2.28 12.59 17.88
N GLY A 64 2.03 13.38 16.83
CA GLY A 64 2.96 14.43 16.39
C GLY A 64 4.22 13.90 15.71
N SER A 65 4.15 12.73 15.08
CA SER A 65 5.21 12.11 14.27
C SER A 65 4.76 11.97 12.79
N PRO A 66 4.37 13.06 12.10
CA PRO A 66 3.89 13.00 10.72
C PRO A 66 4.92 12.46 9.73
N GLU A 67 6.21 12.54 10.05
CA GLU A 67 7.30 11.96 9.25
C GLU A 67 7.22 10.43 9.18
N ILE A 68 6.77 9.77 10.26
CA ILE A 68 6.49 8.33 10.26
C ILE A 68 5.30 8.02 9.38
N ALA A 69 4.24 8.83 9.43
CA ALA A 69 3.06 8.63 8.60
C ALA A 69 3.39 8.73 7.10
N LEU A 70 4.13 9.78 6.72
CA LEU A 70 4.61 9.98 5.35
C LEU A 70 5.54 8.85 4.91
N GLY A 71 6.52 8.52 5.75
CA GLY A 71 7.45 7.42 5.48
C GLY A 71 6.73 6.09 5.30
N ASN A 72 5.75 5.78 6.15
CA ASN A 72 4.94 4.57 6.04
C ASN A 72 4.19 4.53 4.71
N VAL A 73 3.48 5.60 4.32
CA VAL A 73 2.71 5.62 3.06
C VAL A 73 3.62 5.45 1.84
N LEU A 74 4.67 6.28 1.73
CA LEU A 74 5.58 6.23 0.58
C LEU A 74 6.33 4.90 0.53
N GLY A 75 6.83 4.46 1.68
CA GLY A 75 7.56 3.21 1.86
C GLY A 75 6.70 2.01 1.49
N SER A 76 5.45 1.93 1.94
CA SER A 76 4.54 0.82 1.62
C SER A 76 4.22 0.77 0.13
N ASN A 77 4.06 1.93 -0.53
CA ASN A 77 3.83 1.96 -1.99
C ASN A 77 5.04 1.44 -2.78
N ILE A 78 6.25 1.87 -2.39
CA ILE A 78 7.51 1.42 -2.99
C ILE A 78 7.74 -0.07 -2.70
N PHE A 79 7.52 -0.51 -1.46
CA PHE A 79 7.67 -1.89 -1.02
C PHE A 79 6.70 -2.83 -1.74
N ASN A 80 5.43 -2.45 -1.86
CA ASN A 80 4.42 -3.25 -2.56
C ASN A 80 4.83 -3.51 -4.01
N VAL A 81 5.24 -2.49 -4.75
CA VAL A 81 5.63 -2.69 -6.16
C VAL A 81 6.97 -3.41 -6.27
N LEU A 82 8.01 -2.93 -5.59
CA LEU A 82 9.36 -3.47 -5.81
C LEU A 82 9.58 -4.83 -5.12
N PHE A 83 9.10 -4.98 -3.89
CA PHE A 83 9.27 -6.21 -3.13
C PHE A 83 8.13 -7.19 -3.38
N VAL A 84 6.87 -6.80 -3.16
CA VAL A 84 5.74 -7.76 -3.21
C VAL A 84 5.52 -8.28 -4.63
N LEU A 85 5.38 -7.42 -5.64
CA LEU A 85 5.29 -7.89 -7.03
C LEU A 85 6.58 -8.58 -7.49
N GLY A 86 7.74 -8.09 -7.05
CA GLY A 86 9.04 -8.71 -7.34
C GLY A 86 9.09 -10.18 -6.91
N VAL A 87 8.78 -10.46 -5.64
CA VAL A 87 8.68 -11.83 -5.10
C VAL A 87 7.60 -12.63 -5.82
N CYS A 88 6.42 -12.06 -6.04
CA CYS A 88 5.32 -12.76 -6.71
C CYS A 88 5.69 -13.18 -8.14
N ALA A 89 6.38 -12.33 -8.89
CA ALA A 89 6.87 -12.61 -10.24
C ALA A 89 7.99 -13.65 -10.26
N LEU A 90 8.84 -13.68 -9.22
CA LEU A 90 9.84 -14.74 -9.04
C LEU A 90 9.22 -16.10 -8.74
N ILE A 91 8.07 -16.15 -8.07
CA ILE A 91 7.32 -17.39 -7.80
C ILE A 91 6.66 -17.88 -9.08
N SER A 92 5.87 -17.02 -9.72
CA SER A 92 5.23 -17.32 -11.00
C SER A 92 5.09 -16.07 -11.86
N PRO A 93 5.33 -16.14 -13.19
CA PRO A 93 5.10 -15.00 -14.07
C PRO A 93 3.66 -14.49 -13.95
N LEU A 94 3.50 -13.22 -13.57
CA LEU A 94 2.21 -12.63 -13.26
C LEU A 94 1.55 -12.19 -14.55
N LYS A 95 0.47 -12.86 -14.96
CA LYS A 95 -0.40 -12.35 -16.02
C LYS A 95 -1.37 -11.35 -15.40
N VAL A 96 -1.62 -10.24 -16.07
CA VAL A 96 -2.44 -9.13 -15.59
C VAL A 96 -3.70 -9.02 -16.45
N GLU A 97 -4.86 -8.82 -15.83
CA GLU A 97 -6.11 -8.59 -16.55
C GLU A 97 -6.14 -7.22 -17.23
N GLN A 98 -6.80 -7.13 -18.38
CA GLN A 98 -6.89 -5.88 -19.14
C GLN A 98 -7.56 -4.74 -18.37
N GLN A 99 -8.53 -5.04 -17.50
CA GLN A 99 -9.22 -4.03 -16.70
C GLN A 99 -8.27 -3.38 -15.69
N LEU A 100 -7.55 -4.19 -14.91
CA LEU A 100 -6.54 -3.71 -13.96
C LEU A 100 -5.49 -2.81 -14.63
N VAL A 101 -5.09 -3.19 -15.86
CA VAL A 101 -4.13 -2.46 -16.67
C VAL A 101 -4.67 -1.13 -17.20
N ARG A 102 -5.92 -1.10 -17.68
CA ARG A 102 -6.47 0.09 -18.32
C ARG A 102 -7.01 1.12 -17.33
N LEU A 103 -7.34 0.68 -16.12
CA LEU A 103 -8.00 1.51 -15.14
C LEU A 103 -7.15 1.70 -13.88
N ASP A 104 -6.91 0.63 -13.12
CA ASP A 104 -6.37 0.74 -11.77
C ASP A 104 -4.93 1.24 -11.75
N VAL A 105 -4.06 0.77 -12.66
CA VAL A 105 -2.67 1.25 -12.66
C VAL A 105 -2.54 2.71 -13.14
N PRO A 106 -3.21 3.16 -14.21
CA PRO A 106 -3.27 4.59 -14.53
C PRO A 106 -3.81 5.44 -13.37
N ILE A 107 -4.79 4.93 -12.61
CA ILE A 107 -5.27 5.58 -11.39
C ILE A 107 -4.16 5.60 -10.33
N MET A 108 -3.46 4.50 -10.06
CA MET A 108 -2.33 4.46 -9.14
C MET A 108 -1.24 5.48 -9.50
N VAL A 109 -0.86 5.56 -10.78
CA VAL A 109 0.10 6.57 -11.26
C VAL A 109 -0.45 7.99 -11.07
N GLY A 110 -1.73 8.20 -11.41
CA GLY A 110 -2.42 9.47 -11.24
C GLY A 110 -2.50 9.92 -9.78
N THR A 111 -2.75 9.01 -8.85
CA THR A 111 -2.81 9.30 -7.41
C THR A 111 -1.41 9.50 -6.82
N SER A 112 -0.38 8.80 -7.31
CA SER A 112 1.03 9.09 -6.98
C SER A 112 1.46 10.48 -7.47
N LEU A 113 1.03 10.87 -8.68
CA LEU A 113 1.31 12.20 -9.21
C LEU A 113 0.54 13.28 -8.43
N LEU A 114 -0.73 13.04 -8.12
CA LEU A 114 -1.55 13.93 -7.31
C LEU A 114 -0.93 14.16 -5.94
N SER A 115 -0.50 13.10 -5.24
CA SER A 115 0.11 13.24 -3.91
C SER A 115 1.42 14.01 -3.95
N LEU A 116 2.26 13.81 -4.98
CA LEU A 116 3.45 14.63 -5.20
C LEU A 116 3.09 16.10 -5.44
N ILE A 117 2.12 16.39 -6.32
CA ILE A 117 1.68 17.77 -6.63
C ILE A 117 1.19 18.48 -5.37
N LEU A 118 0.36 17.81 -4.56
CA LEU A 118 -0.16 18.37 -3.31
C LEU A 118 0.97 18.63 -2.30
N ALA A 119 2.03 17.82 -2.30
CA ALA A 119 3.17 17.98 -1.40
C ALA A 119 4.21 19.03 -1.87
N LEU A 120 4.08 19.61 -3.07
CA LEU A 120 5.10 20.52 -3.66
C LEU A 120 5.30 21.81 -2.87
N ASP A 121 4.30 22.28 -2.14
CA ASP A 121 4.42 23.44 -1.26
C ASP A 121 5.11 23.10 0.08
N GLY A 122 5.58 21.86 0.23
CA GLY A 122 6.23 21.32 1.42
C GLY A 122 5.26 20.96 2.53
N ARG A 123 3.95 20.90 2.27
CA ARG A 123 2.91 20.63 3.26
C ARG A 123 1.82 19.72 2.69
N LEU A 124 1.19 18.96 3.56
CA LEU A 124 -0.05 18.25 3.26
C LEU A 124 -1.05 18.57 4.37
N ASN A 125 -2.05 19.40 4.03
CA ASN A 125 -3.01 19.94 4.97
C ASN A 125 -4.35 19.16 4.92
N ARG A 126 -5.32 19.58 5.76
CA ARG A 126 -6.64 18.94 5.82
C ARG A 126 -7.41 19.01 4.50
N PHE A 127 -7.29 20.09 3.74
CA PHE A 127 -7.97 20.23 2.45
C PHE A 127 -7.43 19.24 1.42
N ASP A 128 -6.10 19.02 1.41
CA ASP A 128 -5.46 18.00 0.58
C ASP A 128 -6.00 16.62 0.94
N GLY A 129 -6.08 16.31 2.24
CA GLY A 129 -6.68 15.07 2.74
C GLY A 129 -8.14 14.89 2.31
N ILE A 130 -8.98 15.94 2.42
CA ILE A 130 -10.39 15.89 1.96
C ILE A 130 -10.47 15.65 0.45
N LEU A 131 -9.64 16.34 -0.34
CA LEU A 131 -9.59 16.17 -1.79
C LEU A 131 -9.25 14.71 -2.16
N MET A 132 -8.23 14.13 -1.51
CA MET A 132 -7.84 12.73 -1.74
C MET A 132 -8.94 11.74 -1.35
N LEU A 133 -9.66 11.98 -0.25
CA LEU A 133 -10.83 11.16 0.12
C LEU A 133 -11.98 11.29 -0.88
N LEU A 134 -12.21 12.49 -1.44
CA LEU A 134 -13.21 12.67 -2.50
C LEU A 134 -12.81 11.90 -3.77
N CYS A 135 -11.52 11.93 -4.15
CA CYS A 135 -11.01 11.09 -5.23
C CYS A 135 -11.21 9.60 -4.94
N PHE A 136 -10.99 9.15 -3.70
CA PHE A 136 -11.25 7.76 -3.31
C PHE A 136 -12.73 7.39 -3.42
N ALA A 137 -13.63 8.27 -2.96
CA ALA A 137 -15.06 8.05 -3.07
C ALA A 137 -15.51 7.93 -4.53
N LEU A 138 -14.97 8.77 -5.42
CA LEU A 138 -15.23 8.68 -6.86
C LEU A 138 -14.68 7.37 -7.47
N TYR A 139 -13.46 6.98 -7.10
CA TYR A 139 -12.86 5.70 -7.52
C TYR A 139 -13.73 4.52 -7.08
N LEU A 140 -14.11 4.47 -5.80
CA LEU A 140 -14.94 3.39 -5.25
C LEU A 140 -16.33 3.34 -5.90
N LEU A 141 -16.96 4.49 -6.16
CA LEU A 141 -18.23 4.57 -6.90
C LEU A 141 -18.10 4.05 -8.33
N PHE A 142 -16.97 4.34 -9.00
CA PHE A 142 -16.68 3.84 -10.34
C PHE A 142 -16.55 2.31 -10.33
N THR A 143 -15.69 1.76 -9.45
CA THR A 143 -15.43 0.32 -9.35
C THR A 143 -16.69 -0.48 -9.01
N VAL A 144 -17.52 0.02 -8.07
CA VAL A 144 -18.78 -0.64 -7.69
C VAL A 144 -19.81 -0.62 -8.84
N ARG A 145 -19.81 0.40 -9.69
CA ARG A 145 -20.72 0.45 -10.84
C ARG A 145 -20.30 -0.50 -11.95
N GLU A 146 -19.00 -0.66 -12.15
CA GLU A 146 -18.46 -1.59 -13.15
C GLU A 146 -18.72 -3.05 -12.74
N SER A 147 -18.53 -3.39 -11.47
CA SER A 147 -18.74 -4.76 -10.98
C SER A 147 -20.21 -5.23 -11.02
N LYS A 148 -21.17 -4.31 -10.95
CA LYS A 148 -22.60 -4.63 -11.12
C LYS A 148 -23.03 -4.96 -12.56
N ARG A 149 -22.14 -4.82 -13.55
CA ARG A 149 -22.43 -5.15 -14.95
C ARG A 149 -22.07 -6.59 -15.33
N GLU A 150 -21.36 -7.32 -14.47
CA GLU A 150 -20.92 -8.69 -14.69
C GLU A 150 -21.45 -9.60 -13.55
N GLU A 151 -22.69 -10.11 -13.74
CA GLU A 151 -23.27 -11.37 -13.23
C GLU A 151 -24.78 -11.25 -12.86
N PRO A 152 -25.65 -12.17 -13.34
CA PRO A 152 -27.04 -12.30 -12.86
C PRO A 152 -27.09 -13.00 -11.49
N LEU A 153 -27.84 -12.39 -10.57
CA LEU A 153 -27.99 -12.71 -9.14
C LEU A 153 -28.62 -14.09 -8.80
N GLU A 154 -28.81 -15.01 -9.74
CA GLU A 154 -29.75 -16.14 -9.56
C GLU A 154 -29.13 -17.43 -8.99
N GLU A 155 -27.80 -17.60 -8.97
CA GLU A 155 -27.17 -18.87 -8.54
C GLU A 155 -26.69 -18.87 -7.06
N TYR A 156 -26.72 -17.72 -6.38
CA TYR A 156 -26.07 -17.52 -5.06
C TYR A 156 -26.98 -17.81 -3.84
N ASP A 157 -28.31 -17.73 -4.00
CA ASP A 157 -29.29 -17.92 -2.91
C ASP A 157 -29.30 -19.35 -2.32
N ARG A 158 -28.68 -20.33 -2.97
CA ARG A 158 -28.65 -21.72 -2.50
C ARG A 158 -27.53 -22.05 -1.50
N GLU A 159 -26.44 -21.29 -1.45
CA GLU A 159 -25.26 -21.66 -0.66
C GLU A 159 -25.22 -21.00 0.74
N PHE A 160 -25.98 -19.91 0.97
CA PHE A 160 -25.91 -19.09 2.19
C PHE A 160 -27.23 -18.99 2.99
N GLY A 161 -28.06 -20.03 2.96
CA GLY A 161 -29.32 -20.11 3.72
C GLY A 161 -29.15 -19.76 5.21
N VAL A 162 -29.87 -18.73 5.66
CA VAL A 162 -29.77 -18.16 7.01
C VAL A 162 -30.31 -19.14 8.07
N SER A 163 -29.43 -19.58 8.98
CA SER A 163 -29.81 -20.41 10.13
C SER A 163 -30.08 -19.56 11.38
N ALA A 164 -31.14 -19.92 12.12
CA ALA A 164 -31.73 -19.23 13.26
C ALA A 164 -30.87 -19.11 14.56
N LYS A 165 -29.54 -19.14 14.50
CA LYS A 165 -28.63 -18.87 15.65
C LYS A 165 -28.13 -17.41 15.68
N GLY A 166 -28.99 -16.45 15.31
CA GLY A 166 -28.61 -15.10 14.86
C GLY A 166 -28.00 -14.16 15.90
N ALA A 167 -28.55 -14.09 17.12
CA ALA A 167 -28.14 -13.05 18.08
C ALA A 167 -26.77 -13.32 18.74
N ILE A 168 -26.53 -14.54 19.24
CA ILE A 168 -25.25 -14.92 19.86
C ILE A 168 -24.10 -14.86 18.84
N ARG A 169 -24.39 -15.26 17.59
CA ARG A 169 -23.42 -15.17 16.50
C ARG A 169 -23.09 -13.71 16.19
N LEU A 170 -24.09 -12.85 16.04
CA LEU A 170 -23.89 -11.41 15.78
C LEU A 170 -23.06 -10.75 16.90
N ILE A 171 -23.40 -11.00 18.17
CA ILE A 171 -22.64 -10.47 19.32
C ILE A 171 -21.17 -10.89 19.23
N ARG A 172 -20.88 -12.15 18.91
CA ARG A 172 -19.50 -12.64 18.74
C ARG A 172 -18.78 -11.91 17.60
N CYS A 173 -19.45 -11.67 16.48
CA CYS A 173 -18.85 -10.97 15.33
C CYS A 173 -18.55 -9.50 15.67
N VAL A 174 -19.48 -8.82 16.34
CA VAL A 174 -19.29 -7.45 16.82
C VAL A 174 -18.16 -7.37 17.83
N LEU A 175 -18.08 -8.31 18.78
CA LEU A 175 -16.98 -8.38 19.74
C LEU A 175 -15.62 -8.61 19.05
N LYS A 176 -15.56 -9.46 18.01
CA LYS A 176 -14.34 -9.62 17.19
C LYS A 176 -13.93 -8.31 16.52
N VAL A 177 -14.87 -7.58 15.92
CA VAL A 177 -14.62 -6.27 15.29
C VAL A 177 -14.08 -5.28 16.32
N LEU A 178 -14.73 -5.15 17.48
CA LEU A 178 -14.29 -4.24 18.54
C LEU A 178 -12.92 -4.61 19.10
N ALA A 179 -12.66 -5.91 19.31
CA ALA A 179 -11.35 -6.40 19.73
C ALA A 179 -10.28 -6.12 18.66
N GLY A 180 -10.61 -6.31 17.38
CA GLY A 180 -9.73 -5.98 16.26
C GLY A 180 -9.36 -4.50 16.22
N LEU A 181 -10.34 -3.61 16.36
CA LEU A 181 -10.11 -2.16 16.47
C LEU A 181 -9.25 -1.79 17.68
N GLY A 182 -9.50 -2.41 18.84
CA GLY A 182 -8.69 -2.21 20.03
C GLY A 182 -7.23 -2.62 19.84
N LEU A 183 -6.99 -3.76 19.17
CA LEU A 183 -5.65 -4.22 18.82
C LEU A 183 -4.97 -3.33 17.78
N LEU A 184 -5.71 -2.82 16.80
CA LEU A 184 -5.17 -1.85 15.83
C LEU A 184 -4.74 -0.55 16.51
N TYR A 185 -5.55 -0.03 17.44
CA TYR A 185 -5.21 1.13 18.24
C TYR A 185 -3.94 0.88 19.07
N LEU A 186 -3.90 -0.18 19.89
CA LEU A 186 -2.74 -0.48 20.73
C LEU A 186 -1.49 -0.79 19.90
N GLY A 187 -1.65 -1.53 18.81
CA GLY A 187 -0.57 -1.92 17.93
C GLY A 187 0.05 -0.73 17.21
N SER A 188 -0.78 0.18 16.68
CA SER A 188 -0.30 1.42 16.06
C SER A 188 0.38 2.34 17.07
N ASP A 189 -0.17 2.45 18.28
CA ASP A 189 0.38 3.24 19.38
C ASP A 189 1.80 2.77 19.76
N TRP A 190 1.96 1.46 20.00
CA TRP A 190 3.26 0.87 20.31
C TRP A 190 4.23 0.93 19.14
N LEU A 191 3.75 0.72 17.90
CA LEU A 191 4.61 0.76 16.72
C LEU A 191 5.16 2.17 16.50
N VAL A 192 4.31 3.20 16.56
CA VAL A 192 4.72 4.60 16.39
C VAL A 192 5.69 4.99 17.50
N GLU A 193 5.40 4.66 18.76
CA GLU A 193 6.31 4.95 19.87
C GLU A 193 7.67 4.27 19.73
N GLY A 194 7.66 2.98 19.39
CA GLY A 194 8.85 2.18 19.15
C GLY A 194 9.67 2.74 17.99
N ALA A 195 9.02 3.12 16.89
CA ALA A 195 9.65 3.67 15.70
C ALA A 195 10.28 5.05 15.96
N SER A 196 9.54 5.98 16.56
CA SER A 196 10.07 7.30 16.94
C SER A 196 11.23 7.20 17.93
N SER A 197 11.12 6.32 18.94
CA SER A 197 12.19 6.10 19.92
C SER A 197 13.43 5.45 19.28
N LEU A 198 13.23 4.49 18.38
CA LEU A 198 14.30 3.85 17.63
C LEU A 198 15.04 4.88 16.75
N ALA A 199 14.30 5.72 16.02
CA ALA A 199 14.87 6.77 15.19
C ALA A 199 15.80 7.69 15.99
N ARG A 200 15.31 8.21 17.13
CA ARG A 200 16.09 9.07 18.03
C ARG A 200 17.36 8.39 18.56
N ARG A 201 17.30 7.09 18.88
CA ARG A 201 18.47 6.34 19.38
C ARG A 201 19.50 6.06 18.32
N LEU A 202 19.07 5.77 17.10
CA LEU A 202 19.96 5.51 15.97
C LEU A 202 20.50 6.81 15.34
N GLY A 203 19.97 7.98 15.74
CA GLY A 203 20.34 9.26 15.16
C GLY A 203 19.89 9.40 13.72
N VAL A 204 18.83 8.69 13.33
CA VAL A 204 18.24 8.72 11.98
C VAL A 204 16.90 9.45 12.01
N SER A 205 16.44 9.96 10.87
CA SER A 205 15.14 10.62 10.81
C SER A 205 14.00 9.62 11.03
N GLU A 206 12.91 10.09 11.64
CA GLU A 206 11.69 9.30 11.81
C GLU A 206 11.13 8.85 10.44
N ALA A 207 11.32 9.66 9.40
CA ALA A 207 11.01 9.31 8.01
C ALA A 207 11.73 8.04 7.53
N ILE A 208 13.04 7.86 7.80
CA ILE A 208 13.78 6.66 7.38
C ILE A 208 13.22 5.40 8.04
N VAL A 209 12.88 5.47 9.33
CA VAL A 209 12.25 4.33 10.04
C VAL A 209 10.85 4.05 9.48
N GLY A 210 10.09 5.10 9.16
CA GLY A 210 8.81 5.04 8.46
C GLY A 210 8.91 4.32 7.10
N LEU A 211 9.83 4.76 6.24
CA LEU A 211 10.07 4.23 4.89
C LEU A 211 10.54 2.78 4.86
N THR A 212 11.07 2.27 5.98
CA THR A 212 11.71 0.95 6.06
C THR A 212 10.93 -0.01 6.96
N VAL A 213 11.19 0.05 8.27
CA VAL A 213 10.70 -0.93 9.25
C VAL A 213 9.18 -0.86 9.38
N VAL A 214 8.63 0.35 9.44
CA VAL A 214 7.19 0.54 9.60
C VAL A 214 6.46 0.10 8.34
N ALA A 215 6.84 0.65 7.18
CA ALA A 215 6.28 0.29 5.88
C ALA A 215 6.35 -1.22 5.57
N CYS A 216 7.50 -1.85 5.80
CA CYS A 216 7.66 -3.29 5.58
C CYS A 216 6.78 -4.11 6.53
N GLY A 217 6.64 -3.67 7.78
CA GLY A 217 5.89 -4.38 8.81
C GLY A 217 4.38 -4.27 8.62
N THR A 218 3.87 -3.08 8.30
CA THR A 218 2.45 -2.82 8.04
C THR A 218 1.99 -3.54 6.78
N SER A 219 2.84 -3.67 5.75
CA SER A 219 2.52 -4.34 4.48
C SER A 219 2.80 -5.85 4.44
N LEU A 220 3.05 -6.49 5.60
CA LEU A 220 3.11 -7.96 5.71
C LEU A 220 1.80 -8.68 5.32
N PRO A 221 0.59 -8.17 5.63
CA PRO A 221 -0.65 -8.74 5.15
C PRO A 221 -0.72 -8.79 3.61
N GLU A 222 -0.26 -7.74 2.93
CA GLU A 222 -0.18 -7.66 1.47
C GLU A 222 0.81 -8.67 0.91
N VAL A 223 1.99 -8.83 1.55
CA VAL A 223 2.97 -9.86 1.18
C VAL A 223 2.30 -11.23 1.28
N ALA A 224 1.68 -11.54 2.42
CA ALA A 224 1.06 -12.84 2.65
C ALA A 224 -0.04 -13.13 1.62
N THR A 225 -0.92 -12.16 1.37
CA THR A 225 -2.06 -12.31 0.46
C THR A 225 -1.60 -12.48 -0.98
N SER A 226 -0.69 -11.63 -1.45
CA SER A 226 -0.20 -11.65 -2.84
C SER A 226 0.65 -12.88 -3.14
N VAL A 227 1.51 -13.29 -2.19
CA VAL A 227 2.34 -14.48 -2.32
C VAL A 227 1.49 -15.75 -2.34
N LEU A 228 0.51 -15.87 -1.42
CA LEU A 228 -0.40 -17.01 -1.40
C LEU A 228 -1.24 -17.09 -2.67
N ALA A 229 -1.72 -15.96 -3.19
CA ALA A 229 -2.43 -15.90 -4.46
C ALA A 229 -1.53 -16.36 -5.64
N SER A 230 -0.29 -15.88 -5.70
CA SER A 230 0.68 -16.32 -6.74
C SER A 230 0.98 -17.83 -6.66
N LEU A 231 1.14 -18.37 -5.45
CA LEU A 231 1.35 -19.82 -5.23
C LEU A 231 0.14 -20.67 -5.68
N LYS A 232 -1.08 -20.14 -5.51
CA LYS A 232 -2.32 -20.79 -5.98
C LYS A 232 -2.59 -20.61 -7.47
N GLY A 233 -1.76 -19.83 -8.18
CA GLY A 233 -1.98 -19.50 -9.59
C GLY A 233 -2.99 -18.37 -9.83
N GLU A 234 -3.50 -17.75 -8.77
CA GLU A 234 -4.44 -16.62 -8.77
C GLU A 234 -3.72 -15.28 -9.00
N ARG A 235 -3.03 -15.17 -10.15
CA ARG A 235 -2.09 -14.07 -10.43
C ARG A 235 -2.76 -12.69 -10.47
N ASN A 236 -3.99 -12.62 -10.95
CA ASN A 236 -4.75 -11.37 -11.05
C ASN A 236 -5.05 -10.80 -9.66
N ILE A 237 -5.33 -11.68 -8.69
CA ILE A 237 -5.55 -11.29 -7.29
C ILE A 237 -4.25 -10.75 -6.68
N ALA A 238 -3.10 -11.37 -6.98
CA ALA A 238 -1.82 -10.88 -6.47
C ALA A 238 -1.48 -9.45 -6.97
N VAL A 239 -1.65 -9.18 -8.27
CA VAL A 239 -1.37 -7.85 -8.83
C VAL A 239 -2.43 -6.84 -8.39
N GLY A 240 -3.71 -7.24 -8.40
CA GLY A 240 -4.81 -6.39 -7.95
C GLY A 240 -4.70 -5.97 -6.49
N ASN A 241 -4.25 -6.88 -5.61
CA ASN A 241 -4.01 -6.56 -4.21
C ASN A 241 -2.95 -5.46 -4.05
N VAL A 242 -1.80 -5.58 -4.74
CA VAL A 242 -0.73 -4.58 -4.67
C VAL A 242 -1.18 -3.22 -5.22
N VAL A 243 -1.80 -3.20 -6.41
CA VAL A 243 -2.23 -1.96 -7.05
C VAL A 243 -3.33 -1.28 -6.22
N GLY A 244 -4.31 -2.07 -5.75
CA GLY A 244 -5.39 -1.60 -4.88
C GLY A 244 -4.87 -1.03 -3.56
N SER A 245 -3.96 -1.73 -2.87
CA SER A 245 -3.33 -1.25 -1.64
C SER A 245 -2.56 0.05 -1.87
N ASN A 246 -1.89 0.23 -3.01
CA ASN A 246 -1.20 1.49 -3.32
C ASN A 246 -2.16 2.66 -3.50
N ILE A 247 -3.24 2.47 -4.26
CA ILE A 247 -4.29 3.49 -4.42
C ILE A 247 -4.90 3.84 -3.05
N PHE A 248 -5.19 2.83 -2.23
CA PHE A 248 -5.73 3.00 -0.89
C PHE A 248 -4.76 3.75 0.04
N ASN A 249 -3.49 3.38 0.04
CA ASN A 249 -2.46 4.02 0.85
C ASN A 249 -2.33 5.51 0.51
N LEU A 250 -2.40 5.85 -0.77
CA LEU A 250 -2.36 7.24 -1.19
C LEU A 250 -3.67 7.97 -0.86
N LEU A 251 -4.82 7.44 -1.24
CA LEU A 251 -6.06 8.21 -1.13
C LEU A 251 -6.73 8.17 0.25
N VAL A 252 -6.51 7.11 1.05
CA VAL A 252 -7.16 6.89 2.35
C VAL A 252 -6.17 6.97 3.51
N VAL A 253 -5.02 6.30 3.41
CA VAL A 253 -4.04 6.33 4.52
C VAL A 253 -3.39 7.70 4.64
N LEU A 254 -2.88 8.27 3.54
CA LEU A 254 -2.27 9.60 3.55
C LEU A 254 -3.26 10.68 3.96
N SER A 255 -4.49 10.60 3.45
CA SER A 255 -5.54 11.55 3.79
C SER A 255 -5.98 11.44 5.25
N GLY A 256 -6.16 10.23 5.77
CA GLY A 256 -6.44 9.99 7.20
C GLY A 256 -5.33 10.55 8.09
N SER A 257 -4.07 10.37 7.68
CA SER A 257 -2.90 10.91 8.37
C SER A 257 -2.89 12.44 8.34
N ALA A 258 -3.14 13.06 7.18
CA ALA A 258 -3.22 14.51 7.02
C ALA A 258 -4.33 15.13 7.87
N LEU A 259 -5.51 14.49 7.92
CA LEU A 259 -6.64 14.92 8.73
C LEU A 259 -6.34 14.84 10.23
N ALA A 260 -5.72 13.73 10.66
CA ALA A 260 -5.34 13.49 12.05
C ALA A 260 -4.27 14.47 12.54
N SER A 261 -3.24 14.71 11.72
CA SER A 261 -2.15 15.65 12.02
C SER A 261 -2.57 17.13 11.89
N GLY A 262 -3.56 17.42 11.04
CA GLY A 262 -3.98 18.77 10.66
C GLY A 262 -3.12 19.39 9.56
N THR A 263 -1.79 19.37 9.71
CA THR A 263 -0.87 19.71 8.61
C THR A 263 0.43 18.94 8.80
N MET A 264 0.72 18.04 7.86
CA MET A 264 1.99 17.32 7.82
C MET A 264 3.01 18.17 7.07
N VAL A 265 4.16 18.42 7.70
CA VAL A 265 5.30 19.05 7.02
C VAL A 265 6.01 17.98 6.21
N VAL A 266 6.28 18.25 4.94
CA VAL A 266 7.00 17.33 4.05
C VAL A 266 8.46 17.76 4.01
N GLU A 267 9.34 16.92 4.54
CA GLU A 267 10.79 17.17 4.49
C GLU A 267 11.29 17.28 3.04
N GLY A 268 12.29 18.16 2.81
CA GLY A 268 12.80 18.43 1.47
C GLY A 268 13.34 17.19 0.75
N ASP A 269 13.94 16.26 1.48
CA ASP A 269 14.49 15.03 0.91
C ASP A 269 13.38 14.05 0.48
N LEU A 270 12.29 13.95 1.27
CA LEU A 270 11.11 13.17 0.87
C LEU A 270 10.56 13.68 -0.46
N LEU A 271 10.45 15.01 -0.59
CA LEU A 271 9.92 15.66 -1.79
C LEU A 271 10.84 15.51 -3.00
N ARG A 272 12.15 15.61 -2.81
CA ARG A 272 13.15 15.56 -3.90
C ARG A 272 13.48 14.15 -4.36
N PHE A 273 13.34 13.15 -3.49
CA PHE A 273 13.77 11.79 -3.77
C PHE A 273 12.65 10.76 -3.61
N ASP A 274 12.08 10.62 -2.42
CA ASP A 274 11.19 9.49 -2.10
C ASP A 274 9.85 9.55 -2.86
N PHE A 275 9.24 10.74 -3.01
CA PHE A 275 8.06 10.93 -3.86
C PHE A 275 8.35 10.65 -5.36
N PRO A 276 9.40 11.23 -5.98
CA PRO A 276 9.79 10.88 -7.34
C PRO A 276 10.11 9.40 -7.54
N VAL A 277 10.76 8.73 -6.58
CA VAL A 277 11.01 7.29 -6.62
C VAL A 277 9.70 6.52 -6.59
N MET A 278 8.79 6.83 -5.66
CA MET A 278 7.46 6.20 -5.62
C MET A 278 6.73 6.37 -6.95
N LEU A 279 6.75 7.58 -7.54
CA LEU A 279 6.13 7.85 -8.83
C LEU A 279 6.79 7.05 -9.96
N ALA A 280 8.13 7.01 -10.01
CA ALA A 280 8.88 6.23 -11.00
C ALA A 280 8.58 4.73 -10.89
N VAL A 281 8.47 4.22 -9.66
CA VAL A 281 8.09 2.83 -9.36
C VAL A 281 6.65 2.55 -9.81
N ALA A 282 5.69 3.44 -9.53
CA ALA A 282 4.32 3.33 -10.04
C ALA A 282 4.29 3.33 -11.58
N PHE A 283 5.09 4.20 -12.22
CA PHE A 283 5.25 4.23 -13.68
C PHE A 283 5.93 2.96 -14.22
N SER A 284 6.81 2.30 -13.47
CA SER A 284 7.47 1.07 -13.92
C SER A 284 6.49 -0.09 -14.11
N CYS A 285 5.35 -0.07 -13.42
CA CYS A 285 4.24 -0.98 -13.69
C CYS A 285 3.59 -0.71 -15.05
N MET A 286 3.76 0.49 -15.63
CA MET A 286 3.08 0.89 -16.87
C MET A 286 3.60 0.11 -18.11
N PRO A 287 4.90 -0.18 -18.25
CA PRO A 287 5.38 -0.95 -19.40
C PRO A 287 5.17 -2.44 -19.38
N VAL A 288 4.85 -3.03 -18.22
CA VAL A 288 4.26 -4.39 -18.13
C VAL A 288 3.03 -4.52 -19.06
N PHE A 289 2.38 -3.39 -19.37
CA PHE A 289 1.21 -3.31 -20.25
C PHE A 289 1.53 -3.37 -21.73
N PHE A 290 2.78 -3.08 -22.10
CA PHE A 290 3.26 -3.13 -23.47
C PHE A 290 4.02 -4.44 -23.77
N THR A 291 4.41 -5.22 -22.76
CA THR A 291 5.11 -6.50 -22.91
C THR A 291 4.17 -7.73 -22.85
N GLY A 292 2.91 -7.57 -23.26
CA GLY A 292 1.93 -8.67 -23.32
C GLY A 292 1.22 -8.97 -22.00
N LEU A 293 1.03 -7.95 -21.14
CA LEU A 293 0.29 -8.04 -19.87
C LEU A 293 0.90 -9.06 -18.90
N SER A 294 2.22 -9.20 -18.87
CA SER A 294 2.87 -10.12 -17.95
C SER A 294 4.15 -9.59 -17.32
N ILE A 295 4.29 -9.79 -16.00
CA ILE A 295 5.53 -9.59 -15.27
C ILE A 295 6.28 -10.92 -15.23
N SER A 296 7.38 -10.97 -15.97
CA SER A 296 8.28 -12.10 -16.07
C SER A 296 9.21 -12.20 -14.84
N ARG A 297 9.86 -13.36 -14.69
CA ARG A 297 10.78 -13.60 -13.56
C ARG A 297 11.96 -12.64 -13.55
N TRP A 298 12.48 -12.25 -14.72
CA TRP A 298 13.62 -11.34 -14.79
C TRP A 298 13.24 -9.92 -14.36
N GLU A 299 12.02 -9.46 -14.69
CA GLU A 299 11.47 -8.19 -14.18
C GLU A 299 11.31 -8.24 -12.66
N GLY A 300 10.91 -9.40 -12.12
CA GLY A 300 10.89 -9.64 -10.68
C GLY A 300 12.26 -9.49 -10.01
N PHE A 301 13.32 -10.04 -10.60
CA PHE A 301 14.69 -9.81 -10.12
C PHE A 301 15.10 -8.34 -10.17
N LEU A 302 14.73 -7.63 -11.23
CA LEU A 302 15.02 -6.21 -11.39
C LEU A 302 14.29 -5.35 -10.34
N PHE A 303 13.02 -5.64 -10.05
CA PHE A 303 12.26 -4.98 -8.99
C PHE A 303 12.91 -5.18 -7.61
N LEU A 304 13.31 -6.41 -7.27
CA LEU A 304 14.02 -6.68 -6.02
C LEU A 304 15.39 -6.00 -5.97
N GLY A 305 16.09 -5.94 -7.11
CA GLY A 305 17.33 -5.19 -7.25
C GLY A 305 17.15 -3.70 -6.96
N TYR A 306 16.11 -3.08 -7.54
CA TYR A 306 15.76 -1.69 -7.24
C TYR A 306 15.36 -1.47 -5.78
N TYR A 307 14.64 -2.41 -5.16
CA TYR A 307 14.33 -2.32 -3.73
C TYR A 307 15.62 -2.37 -2.88
N GLY A 308 16.54 -3.27 -3.20
CA GLY A 308 17.83 -3.36 -2.52
C GLY A 308 18.67 -2.08 -2.68
N LEU A 309 18.68 -1.49 -3.87
CA LEU A 309 19.34 -0.19 -4.13
C LEU A 309 18.68 0.94 -3.34
N TYR A 310 17.36 0.97 -3.26
CA TYR A 310 16.61 1.95 -2.48
C TYR A 310 16.92 1.83 -0.98
N LEU A 311 16.96 0.62 -0.42
CA LEU A 311 17.37 0.40 0.97
C LEU A 311 18.83 0.82 1.21
N ALA A 312 19.74 0.52 0.28
CA ALA A 312 21.13 0.94 0.37
C ALA A 312 21.27 2.48 0.36
N TYR A 313 20.46 3.17 -0.46
CA TYR A 313 20.37 4.63 -0.46
C TYR A 313 19.88 5.18 0.89
N LEU A 314 18.76 4.66 1.43
CA LEU A 314 18.25 5.10 2.73
C LEU A 314 19.25 4.86 3.88
N TYR A 315 19.99 3.74 3.83
CA TYR A 315 21.07 3.47 4.78
C TYR A 315 22.24 4.45 4.61
N SER A 316 22.62 4.79 3.38
CA SER A 316 23.70 5.74 3.13
C SER A 316 23.39 7.15 3.65
N ARG A 317 22.12 7.57 3.55
CA ARG A 317 21.62 8.85 4.08
C ARG A 317 21.74 8.98 5.59
N SER A 318 21.74 7.86 6.32
CA SER A 318 21.99 7.85 7.77
C SER A 318 23.45 7.67 8.15
N SER A 319 24.29 7.10 7.28
CA SER A 319 25.62 6.60 7.65
C SER A 319 26.79 7.35 7.02
N SER A 320 26.65 7.95 5.83
CA SER A 320 27.78 8.53 5.08
C SER A 320 27.34 9.54 4.00
N PRO A 321 27.57 10.87 4.20
CA PRO A 321 27.16 11.92 3.25
C PRO A 321 27.82 11.84 1.86
N SER A 322 29.01 11.24 1.75
CA SER A 322 29.71 11.07 0.47
C SER A 322 29.10 9.95 -0.39
N LEU A 323 28.68 8.85 0.25
CA LEU A 323 28.01 7.75 -0.41
C LEU A 323 26.58 8.14 -0.82
N GLU A 324 25.89 8.91 0.03
CA GLU A 324 24.57 9.46 -0.25
C GLU A 324 24.57 10.28 -1.55
N ARG A 325 25.47 11.28 -1.68
CA ARG A 325 25.56 12.09 -2.91
C ARG A 325 25.89 11.27 -4.14
N ALA A 326 26.75 10.26 -4.02
CA ALA A 326 27.10 9.38 -5.14
C ALA A 326 25.89 8.54 -5.59
N LEU A 327 25.12 7.99 -4.65
CA LEU A 327 23.91 7.22 -4.93
C LEU A 327 22.75 8.10 -5.41
N GLU A 328 22.59 9.30 -4.87
CA GLU A 328 21.62 10.30 -5.32
C GLU A 328 21.92 10.72 -6.76
N GLN A 329 23.18 11.07 -7.05
CA GLN A 329 23.62 11.40 -8.42
C GLN A 329 23.46 10.20 -9.35
N ALA A 330 23.82 8.98 -8.95
CA ALA A 330 23.59 7.80 -9.77
C ALA A 330 22.10 7.56 -10.04
N SER A 331 21.25 7.77 -9.02
CA SER A 331 19.81 7.58 -9.13
C SER A 331 19.16 8.60 -10.07
N ILE A 332 19.46 9.89 -9.89
CA ILE A 332 18.92 10.99 -10.70
C ILE A 332 19.53 11.02 -12.10
N SER A 333 20.83 10.75 -12.24
CA SER A 333 21.56 10.91 -13.51
C SER A 333 21.54 9.65 -14.37
N PHE A 334 21.32 8.48 -13.78
CA PHE A 334 21.43 7.20 -14.47
C PHE A 334 20.18 6.35 -14.31
N ILE A 335 19.73 6.05 -13.08
CA ILE A 335 18.62 5.10 -12.86
C ILE A 335 17.29 5.66 -13.38
N LEU A 336 16.92 6.89 -13.00
CA LEU A 336 15.68 7.53 -13.44
C LEU A 336 15.65 7.73 -14.97
N PRO A 337 16.69 8.31 -15.61
CA PRO A 337 16.72 8.47 -17.06
C PRO A 337 16.74 7.13 -17.79
N LEU A 338 17.52 6.15 -17.33
CA LEU A 338 17.57 4.82 -17.94
C LEU A 338 16.22 4.11 -17.82
N THR A 339 15.54 4.25 -16.69
CA THR A 339 14.18 3.74 -16.51
C THR A 339 13.26 4.44 -17.51
N VAL A 340 13.18 5.76 -17.53
CA VAL A 340 12.36 6.53 -18.48
C VAL A 340 12.65 6.15 -19.94
N ILE A 341 13.91 6.00 -20.32
CA ILE A 341 14.33 5.57 -21.66
C ILE A 341 13.85 4.14 -21.94
N THR A 342 14.08 3.21 -21.02
CA THR A 342 13.68 1.80 -21.18
C THR A 342 12.16 1.68 -21.31
N LEU A 343 11.42 2.39 -20.45
CA LEU A 343 9.96 2.47 -20.51
C LEU A 343 9.50 3.08 -21.85
N SER A 344 10.14 4.16 -22.31
CA SER A 344 9.82 4.82 -23.58
C SER A 344 10.09 3.91 -24.79
N ILE A 345 11.20 3.18 -24.79
CA ILE A 345 11.54 2.22 -25.85
C ILE A 345 10.51 1.08 -25.90
N LEU A 346 10.14 0.53 -24.74
CA LEU A 346 9.14 -0.53 -24.64
C LEU A 346 7.77 -0.06 -25.18
N VAL A 347 7.34 1.15 -24.79
CA VAL A 347 6.11 1.77 -25.30
C VAL A 347 6.15 1.94 -26.83
N VAL A 348 7.24 2.49 -27.37
CA VAL A 348 7.37 2.74 -28.82
C VAL A 348 7.42 1.45 -29.62
N LYS A 349 8.10 0.41 -29.11
CA LYS A 349 8.20 -0.89 -29.77
C LYS A 349 6.82 -1.55 -29.91
N GLU A 350 6.02 -1.54 -28.84
CA GLU A 350 4.68 -2.12 -28.87
C GLU A 350 3.70 -1.31 -29.74
N LEU A 351 3.78 0.03 -29.71
CA LEU A 351 2.98 0.88 -30.62
C LEU A 351 3.28 0.59 -32.10
N ARG A 352 4.47 0.09 -32.42
CA ARG A 352 4.84 -0.36 -33.78
C ARG A 352 4.37 -1.78 -34.06
N GLU A 353 4.39 -2.70 -33.10
CA GLU A 353 3.93 -4.08 -33.27
C GLU A 353 2.39 -4.20 -33.39
N ARG A 354 1.64 -3.20 -32.89
CA ARG A 354 0.17 -3.13 -33.03
C ARG A 354 -0.34 -2.46 -34.33
N ARG A 355 0.55 -1.98 -35.20
CA ARG A 355 0.21 -1.37 -36.50
C ARG A 355 0.39 -2.36 -37.65
#